data_AF-A0A7V5FVN1-F1
#
_entry.id   AF-A0A7V5FVN1-F1
#
_cell.length_a   1.000
_cell.length_b   1.000
_cell.length_c   1.000
_cell.angle_alpha   90.00
_cell.angle_beta   90.00
_cell.angle_gamma   90.00
#
_symmetry.space_group_name_H-M   'P 1'
#
loop_
_entity.id
_entity.type
_entity.pdbx_description
1 polymer ?
#
loop_
_entity_poly.entity_id
_entity_poly.type
_entity_poly.pdbx_seq_one_letter_code
_entity_poly.pdbx_strand_id
1 'polypeptide(L)'
;MDYFVELFFSGLTRGSIYALIALGYTMVYGIIGLINVAHGRIYMLGAFTALITSTVLSLFGFPLPAIVILTLLASAIWASAYGFT
;
A
#
# COMPACT_ATOMS: atom_id res chain seq x y z
N MET A 1 -13.33 1.47 -35.78
CA MET A 1 -12.01 0.81 -35.62
C MET A 1 -11.18 1.50 -34.55
N ASP A 2 -11.32 2.82 -34.40
CA ASP A 2 -10.57 3.62 -33.43
C ASP A 2 -10.76 3.17 -31.98
N TYR A 3 -11.99 2.83 -31.58
CA TYR A 3 -12.27 2.33 -30.23
C TYR A 3 -11.52 1.03 -29.90
N PHE A 4 -11.40 0.11 -30.85
CA PHE A 4 -10.63 -1.13 -30.65
C PHE A 4 -9.14 -0.83 -30.48
N VAL A 5 -8.60 0.07 -31.31
CA VAL A 5 -7.19 0.48 -31.25
C VAL A 5 -6.88 1.17 -29.93
N GLU A 6 -7.76 2.06 -29.46
CA GLU A 6 -7.63 2.74 -28.16
C GLU A 6 -7.66 1.73 -26.99
N LEU A 7 -8.61 0.79 -27.00
CA LEU A 7 -8.71 -0.23 -25.96
C LEU A 7 -7.50 -1.17 -25.95
N PHE A 8 -6.98 -1.51 -27.14
CA PHE A 8 -5.79 -2.33 -27.30
C PHE A 8 -4.56 -1.65 -26.71
N PHE A 9 -4.30 -0.39 -27.06
CA PHE A 9 -3.16 0.36 -26.53
C PHE A 9 -3.32 0.67 -25.04
N SER A 10 -4.52 1.07 -24.58
CA SER A 10 -4.78 1.28 -23.15
C SER A 10 -4.60 -0.02 -22.34
N GLY A 11 -5.01 -1.16 -22.89
CA GLY A 11 -4.81 -2.47 -22.28
C GLY A 11 -3.33 -2.84 -22.22
N LEU A 12 -2.60 -2.61 -23.31
CA LEU A 12 -1.15 -2.86 -23.39
C LEU A 12 -0.36 -2.00 -22.40
N THR A 13 -0.69 -0.72 -22.25
CA THR A 13 -0.03 0.18 -21.30
C THR A 13 -0.26 -0.25 -19.85
N ARG A 14 -1.50 -0.62 -19.48
CA ARG A 14 -1.78 -1.10 -18.12
C ARG A 14 -1.14 -2.47 -17.87
N GLY A 15 -1.19 -3.35 -18.87
CA GLY A 15 -0.55 -4.66 -18.82
C GLY A 15 0.96 -4.58 -18.67
N SER A 16 1.64 -3.65 -19.36
CA SER A 16 3.09 -3.47 -19.23
C SER A 16 3.49 -2.92 -17.86
N ILE A 17 2.72 -2.00 -17.28
CA ILE A 17 2.91 -1.54 -15.91
C ILE A 17 2.82 -2.71 -14.93
N TYR A 18 1.77 -3.54 -15.03
CA TYR A 18 1.62 -4.70 -14.16
C TYR A 18 2.71 -5.75 -14.38
N ALA A 19 3.14 -5.98 -15.62
CA ALA A 19 4.24 -6.88 -15.94
C ALA A 19 5.58 -6.41 -15.36
N LEU A 20 5.87 -5.11 -15.41
CA LEU A 20 7.08 -4.54 -14.79
C LEU A 20 7.07 -4.67 -13.26
N ILE A 21 5.92 -4.42 -12.62
CA ILE A 21 5.76 -4.62 -11.17
C ILE A 21 6.01 -6.09 -10.80
N ALA A 22 5.40 -7.02 -11.53
CA ALA A 22 5.58 -8.45 -11.31
C ALA A 22 7.03 -8.89 -11.52
N LEU A 23 7.69 -8.41 -12.59
CA LEU A 23 9.08 -8.73 -12.91
C LEU A 23 10.06 -8.24 -11.83
N GLY A 24 9.83 -7.03 -11.29
CA GLY A 24 10.62 -6.53 -10.16
C GLY A 24 10.51 -7.43 -8.93
N TYR A 25 9.31 -7.91 -8.62
CA TYR A 25 9.09 -8.87 -7.54
C TYR A 25 9.76 -10.22 -7.78
N THR A 26 9.62 -10.79 -8.98
CA THR A 26 10.25 -12.09 -9.29
C THR A 26 11.77 -12.00 -9.33
N MET A 27 12.35 -10.86 -9.70
CA MET A 27 13.80 -10.65 -9.67
C MET A 27 14.33 -10.64 -8.22
N VAL A 28 13.66 -9.93 -7.31
CA VAL A 28 14.03 -9.90 -5.89
C VAL A 28 13.91 -11.28 -5.26
N TYR A 29 12.79 -11.99 -5.50
CA TYR A 29 12.60 -13.34 -4.96
C TYR A 29 13.51 -14.38 -5.61
N GLY A 30 13.81 -14.22 -6.91
CA GLY A 30 14.66 -15.14 -7.67
C GLY A 30 16.12 -15.11 -7.23
N ILE A 31 16.62 -13.97 -6.74
CA ILE A 31 18.00 -13.84 -6.25
C ILE A 31 18.09 -14.24 -4.77
N ILE A 32 17.12 -13.84 -3.94
CA ILE A 32 17.17 -14.04 -2.47
C ILE A 32 16.69 -15.45 -2.07
N GLY A 33 15.86 -16.10 -2.89
CA GLY A 33 15.36 -17.46 -2.64
C GLY A 33 14.41 -17.58 -1.44
N LEU A 34 14.01 -16.46 -0.84
CA LEU A 34 13.10 -16.40 0.32
C LEU A 34 11.85 -15.61 -0.02
N ILE A 35 10.68 -16.11 0.41
CA ILE A 35 9.40 -15.41 0.31
C ILE A 35 9.42 -14.23 1.29
N ASN A 36 9.75 -13.04 0.82
CA ASN A 36 9.70 -11.81 1.60
C ASN A 36 8.24 -11.33 1.80
N VAL A 37 7.60 -11.72 2.91
CA VAL A 37 6.28 -11.20 3.32
C VAL A 37 6.38 -9.81 4.00
N ALA A 38 7.50 -9.08 3.85
CA ALA A 38 7.64 -7.75 4.44
C ALA A 38 6.60 -6.75 3.92
N HIS A 39 6.21 -6.84 2.65
CA HIS A 39 5.21 -5.94 2.08
C HIS A 39 3.84 -6.11 2.77
N GLY A 40 3.41 -7.35 3.00
CA GLY A 40 2.17 -7.65 3.73
C GLY A 40 2.23 -7.23 5.19
N ARG A 41 3.39 -7.38 5.85
CA ARG A 41 3.59 -6.96 7.25
C ARG A 41 3.49 -5.45 7.42
N ILE A 42 4.11 -4.66 6.52
CA ILE A 42 4.03 -3.19 6.57
C ILE A 42 2.60 -2.71 6.30
N TYR A 43 1.90 -3.35 5.36
CA TYR A 43 0.50 -3.03 5.05
C TYR A 43 -0.42 -3.29 6.25
N MET A 44 -0.28 -4.45 6.89
CA MET A 44 -1.03 -4.78 8.12
C MET A 44 -0.74 -3.80 9.25
N LEU A 45 0.52 -3.41 9.41
CA LEU A 45 0.97 -2.52 10.48
C LEU A 45 0.39 -1.11 10.31
N GLY A 46 0.32 -0.59 9.07
CA GLY A 46 -0.39 0.66 8.77
C GLY A 46 -1.92 0.56 8.96
N ALA A 47 -2.55 -0.53 8.50
CA ALA A 47 -4.00 -0.71 8.61
C ALA A 47 -4.48 -0.84 10.06
N PHE A 48 -3.78 -1.66 10.89
CA PHE A 48 -4.14 -1.83 12.29
C PHE A 48 -3.86 -0.57 13.12
N THR A 49 -2.79 0.17 12.82
CA THR A 49 -2.57 1.46 13.50
C THR A 49 -3.66 2.47 13.17
N ALA A 50 -4.09 2.57 11.91
CA ALA A 50 -5.21 3.42 11.53
C ALA A 50 -6.52 3.00 12.22
N LEU A 51 -6.79 1.69 12.32
CA LEU A 51 -7.97 1.16 13.02
C LEU A 51 -7.96 1.54 14.51
N ILE A 52 -6.85 1.25 15.21
CA ILE A 52 -6.74 1.51 16.65
C ILE A 52 -6.84 3.02 16.92
N THR A 53 -6.07 3.83 16.19
CA THR A 53 -6.08 5.28 16.38
C THR A 53 -7.45 5.89 16.06
N SER A 54 -8.11 5.45 14.99
CA SER A 54 -9.44 5.98 14.64
C SER A 54 -10.49 5.62 15.69
N THR A 55 -10.43 4.39 16.21
CA THR A 55 -11.32 3.92 17.28
C THR A 55 -11.12 4.74 18.55
N VAL A 56 -9.87 4.94 18.96
CA VAL A 56 -9.53 5.72 20.16
C VAL A 56 -9.98 7.18 20.02
N LEU A 57 -9.65 7.84 18.90
CA LEU A 57 -10.04 9.23 18.68
C LEU A 57 -11.57 9.40 18.58
N SER A 58 -12.27 8.41 18.01
CA SER A 58 -13.73 8.39 17.96
C SER A 58 -14.35 8.26 19.36
N LEU A 59 -13.76 7.47 20.25
CA LEU A 59 -14.22 7.34 21.65
C LEU A 59 -14.03 8.65 22.44
N PHE A 60 -12.98 9.42 22.13
CA PHE A 60 -12.76 10.76 22.69
C PHE A 60 -13.62 11.86 22.04
N GLY A 61 -14.46 11.52 21.06
CA GLY A 61 -15.40 12.47 20.44
C GLY A 61 -14.73 13.49 19.51
N PHE A 62 -13.59 13.16 18.89
CA PHE A 62 -12.95 14.05 17.94
C PHE A 62 -13.81 14.26 16.67
N PRO A 63 -13.74 15.44 16.03
CA PRO A 63 -14.44 15.68 14.77
C PRO A 63 -13.84 14.85 13.62
N LEU A 64 -14.69 14.39 12.71
CA LEU A 64 -14.31 13.47 11.62
C LEU A 64 -13.06 13.91 10.82
N PRO A 65 -12.87 15.19 10.44
CA PRO A 65 -11.68 15.61 9.71
C PRO A 65 -10.38 15.42 10.52
N ALA A 66 -10.43 15.66 11.83
CA ALA A 66 -9.27 15.48 12.71
C ALA A 66 -8.92 14.00 12.86
N ILE A 67 -9.93 13.12 12.95
CA ILE A 67 -9.73 11.66 12.99
C ILE A 67 -9.00 11.21 11.73
N VAL A 68 -9.46 11.62 10.54
CA VAL A 68 -8.84 11.20 9.28
C VAL A 68 -7.38 11.66 9.19
N ILE A 69 -7.10 12.92 9.52
CA ILE A 69 -5.73 13.46 9.42
C ILE A 69 -4.80 12.78 10.44
N LEU A 70 -5.22 12.68 11.70
CA LEU A 70 -4.36 12.14 12.76
C LEU A 70 -4.09 10.64 12.60
N THR A 71 -5.07 9.88 12.12
CA THR A 71 -4.91 8.44 11.86
C THR A 71 -4.00 8.16 10.66
N LEU A 72 -4.08 9.00 9.63
CA LEU A 72 -3.22 8.92 8.45
C LEU A 72 -1.77 9.28 8.81
N LEU A 73 -1.56 10.33 9.60
CA LEU A 73 -0.22 10.68 10.10
C LEU A 73 0.36 9.59 11.01
N ALA A 74 -0.44 9.08 11.96
CA ALA A 74 0.02 8.04 12.88
C ALA A 74 0.40 6.74 12.15
N SER A 75 -0.42 6.29 11.20
CA SER A 75 -0.13 5.09 10.40
C SER A 75 1.08 5.28 9.48
N ALA A 76 1.24 6.45 8.86
CA ALA A 76 2.41 6.76 8.03
C ALA A 76 3.71 6.77 8.84
N ILE A 77 3.73 7.43 10.00
CA ILE A 77 4.90 7.49 10.88
C ILE A 77 5.27 6.08 11.37
N TRP A 78 4.29 5.35 11.91
CA TRP A 78 4.53 4.02 12.46
C TRP A 78 4.98 3.00 11.41
N ALA A 79 4.38 3.02 10.21
CA ALA A 79 4.81 2.16 9.10
C ALA A 79 6.20 2.53 8.57
N SER A 80 6.55 3.82 8.53
CA SER A 80 7.87 4.29 8.07
C SER A 80 9.00 3.94 9.06
N ALA A 81 8.70 3.86 10.36
CA ALA A 81 9.67 3.46 11.37
C ALA A 81 10.04 1.96 11.33
N TYR A 82 9.27 1.15 10.60
CA TYR A 82 9.50 -0.29 10.50
C TYR A 82 10.76 -0.59 9.67
N GLY A 83 11.75 -1.23 10.29
CA GLY A 83 13.03 -1.59 9.67
C GLY A 83 14.23 -0.71 10.05
N PHE A 84 14.03 0.28 10.93
CA PHE A 84 15.12 1.08 11.52
C PHE A 84 15.78 0.43 12.75
N THR A 85 15.45 -0.82 13.07
CA THR A 85 16.03 -1.66 14.14
C THR A 85 16.47 -2.98 13.54
#